data_AF-A0A127PUL9-F1
#
_entry.id   AF-A0A127PUL9-F1
#
_cell.length_a   1.000
_cell.length_b   1.000
_cell.length_c   1.000
_cell.angle_alpha   90.00
_cell.angle_beta   90.00
_cell.angle_gamma   90.00
#
_symmetry.space_group_name_H-M   'P 1'
#
loop_
_entity.id
_entity.type
_entity.pdbx_description
1 polymer ?
#
loop_
_entity_poly.entity_id
_entity_poly.type
_entity_poly.pdbx_seq_one_letter_code
_entity_poly.pdbx_strand_id
1 'polypeptide(L)'
;MKKTDTKALNVVEQHGQASLSPAQKSFNALLKKLETERQLLAAWQQMIPLHQQHYVSQYQPLMRSYHRLLAQLVRLLDDAYSVRGLSRHDQEKISHIICSVGTVIIGDSDAADLKRIYRMHGGADVDAAEGPQDDFEASEQEADSDRHASTEYAREHASKRKKSAKAAAKEAKQQEELQNASQSVREVYRKLASALHPDREQDPLERLRKTALMQRVNIAYDKKDLLGLLELQLEIEQIDQSRINSLSEQHLRHYSKVLTEQSAELRDEIAGLEAEFRMRFNFDQKEAMSPALAMRHLKSATKDVRQNINALKSDLLAFEDIKNIKAWLKNYHI
;
A
#
# COMPACT_ATOMS: atom_id res chain seq x y z
N MET A 1 -9.06 17.44 -9.38
CA MET A 1 -10.15 16.79 -8.62
C MET A 1 -11.09 17.87 -8.12
N LYS A 2 -12.34 17.88 -8.59
CA LYS A 2 -13.36 18.84 -8.15
C LYS A 2 -13.73 18.52 -6.70
N LYS A 3 -13.35 19.39 -5.76
CA LYS A 3 -13.86 19.37 -4.39
C LYS A 3 -15.31 19.92 -4.43
N THR A 4 -16.35 19.13 -4.68
CA THR A 4 -17.71 19.70 -4.49
C THR A 4 -18.91 18.76 -4.30
N ASP A 5 -18.89 17.47 -4.66
CA ASP A 5 -20.20 16.78 -4.81
C ASP A 5 -20.72 16.07 -3.54
N THR A 6 -19.84 15.63 -2.64
CA THR A 6 -20.26 14.97 -1.38
C THR A 6 -20.98 15.93 -0.40
N LYS A 7 -20.75 17.25 -0.53
CA LYS A 7 -21.45 18.25 0.30
C LYS A 7 -22.95 18.28 0.01
N ALA A 8 -23.34 17.99 -1.23
CA ALA A 8 -24.74 17.96 -1.65
C ALA A 8 -25.50 16.72 -1.11
N LEU A 9 -24.78 15.64 -0.78
CA LEU A 9 -25.36 14.40 -0.24
C LEU A 9 -25.55 14.39 1.28
N ASN A 10 -24.94 15.33 2.00
CA ASN A 10 -25.10 15.38 3.45
C ASN A 10 -26.55 15.67 3.80
N VAL A 11 -27.13 14.86 4.70
CA VAL A 11 -28.42 15.17 5.31
C VAL A 11 -28.24 16.39 6.23
N VAL A 12 -29.04 17.43 6.04
CA VAL A 12 -28.98 18.68 6.82
C VAL A 12 -30.22 18.79 7.71
N GLU A 13 -30.11 19.49 8.84
CA GLU A 13 -31.25 19.74 9.74
C GLU A 13 -32.38 20.47 9.00
N GLN A 14 -33.62 19.99 9.11
CA GLN A 14 -34.80 20.64 8.54
C GLN A 14 -35.38 21.68 9.53
N HIS A 15 -35.94 22.78 9.01
CA HIS A 15 -36.69 23.74 9.83
C HIS A 15 -37.86 23.05 10.54
N GLY A 16 -37.78 22.99 11.88
CA GLY A 16 -38.77 22.34 12.75
C GLY A 16 -38.32 21.01 13.38
N GLN A 17 -37.17 20.44 12.99
CA GLN A 17 -36.53 19.31 13.69
C GLN A 17 -35.38 19.82 14.58
N ALA A 18 -35.39 19.43 15.86
CA ALA A 18 -34.42 19.92 16.85
C ALA A 18 -33.00 19.32 16.72
N SER A 19 -32.82 18.24 15.93
CA SER A 19 -31.49 17.68 15.60
C SER A 19 -31.58 16.56 14.56
N LEU A 20 -30.46 16.26 13.87
CA LEU A 20 -30.32 15.07 13.01
C LEU A 20 -30.57 13.77 13.78
N SER A 21 -31.29 12.83 13.17
CA SER A 21 -31.48 11.48 13.72
C SER A 21 -30.15 10.69 13.77
N PRO A 22 -30.05 9.67 14.62
CA PRO A 22 -28.86 8.80 14.66
C PRO A 22 -28.51 8.18 13.30
N ALA A 23 -29.52 7.78 12.52
CA ALA A 23 -29.32 7.20 11.18
C ALA A 23 -28.74 8.23 10.19
N GLN A 24 -29.22 9.47 10.23
CA GLN A 24 -28.69 10.57 9.40
C GLN A 24 -27.25 10.93 9.78
N LYS A 25 -26.93 10.98 11.08
CA LYS A 25 -25.56 11.21 11.56
C LYS A 25 -24.61 10.11 11.10
N SER A 26 -25.04 8.85 11.22
CA SER A 26 -24.26 7.68 10.78
C SER A 26 -24.01 7.73 9.28
N PHE A 27 -25.05 8.02 8.48
CA PHE A 27 -24.94 8.14 7.03
C PHE A 27 -23.94 9.24 6.63
N ASN A 28 -24.06 10.46 7.18
CA ASN A 28 -23.13 11.55 6.89
C ASN A 28 -21.68 11.22 7.28
N ALA A 29 -21.49 10.55 8.42
CA ALA A 29 -20.16 10.12 8.85
C ALA A 29 -19.54 9.09 7.89
N LEU A 30 -20.34 8.13 7.41
CA LEU A 30 -19.91 7.13 6.43
C LEU A 30 -19.57 7.77 5.08
N LEU A 31 -20.38 8.72 4.60
CA LEU A 31 -20.08 9.48 3.38
C LEU A 31 -18.72 10.16 3.46
N LYS A 32 -18.47 10.87 4.58
CA LYS A 32 -17.18 11.55 4.80
C LYS A 32 -16.01 10.57 4.83
N LYS A 33 -16.19 9.42 5.49
CA LYS A 33 -15.16 8.38 5.58
C LYS A 33 -14.86 7.77 4.21
N LEU A 34 -15.89 7.43 3.46
CA LEU A 34 -15.74 6.79 2.15
C LEU A 34 -15.07 7.74 1.14
N GLU A 35 -15.38 9.04 1.20
CA GLU A 35 -14.69 10.06 0.40
C GLU A 35 -13.20 10.17 0.78
N THR A 36 -12.85 10.13 2.07
CA THR A 36 -11.44 10.14 2.48
C THR A 36 -10.70 8.88 2.03
N GLU A 37 -11.34 7.71 2.06
CA GLU A 37 -10.76 6.45 1.58
C GLU A 37 -10.56 6.49 0.07
N ARG A 38 -11.53 6.99 -0.72
CA ARG A 38 -11.38 7.20 -2.16
C ARG A 38 -10.24 8.14 -2.52
N GLN A 39 -10.12 9.26 -1.81
CA GLN A 39 -9.03 10.20 -2.04
C GLN A 39 -7.66 9.57 -1.73
N LEU A 40 -7.58 8.75 -0.67
CA LEU A 40 -6.37 8.02 -0.33
C LEU A 40 -6.02 6.96 -1.38
N LEU A 41 -7.00 6.18 -1.83
CA LEU A 41 -6.82 5.20 -2.90
C LEU A 41 -6.33 5.86 -4.19
N ALA A 42 -6.97 6.95 -4.61
CA ALA A 42 -6.55 7.72 -5.78
C ALA A 42 -5.14 8.30 -5.62
N ALA A 43 -4.79 8.77 -4.42
CA ALA A 43 -3.45 9.26 -4.13
C ALA A 43 -2.39 8.15 -4.24
N TRP A 44 -2.68 6.93 -3.77
CA TRP A 44 -1.82 5.76 -3.97
C TRP A 44 -1.66 5.42 -5.45
N GLN A 45 -2.76 5.29 -6.18
CA GLN A 45 -2.76 4.94 -7.60
C GLN A 45 -2.00 5.97 -8.46
N GLN A 46 -2.05 7.26 -8.11
CA GLN A 46 -1.29 8.30 -8.80
C GLN A 46 0.19 8.34 -8.38
N MET A 47 0.47 8.11 -7.10
CA MET A 47 1.82 8.23 -6.55
C MET A 47 2.72 7.08 -7.00
N ILE A 48 2.22 5.83 -7.00
CA ILE A 48 2.99 4.62 -7.34
C ILE A 48 3.75 4.76 -8.69
N PRO A 49 3.11 5.11 -9.82
CA PRO A 49 3.82 5.23 -11.09
C PRO A 49 4.85 6.37 -11.07
N LEU A 50 4.55 7.50 -10.42
CA LEU A 50 5.49 8.61 -10.29
C LEU A 50 6.71 8.23 -9.44
N HIS A 51 6.49 7.47 -8.36
CA HIS A 51 7.55 6.95 -7.51
C HIS A 51 8.43 5.97 -8.29
N GLN A 52 7.83 5.02 -9.00
CA GLN A 52 8.56 4.08 -9.85
C GLN A 52 9.38 4.81 -10.92
N GLN A 53 8.79 5.80 -11.60
CA GLN A 53 9.51 6.59 -12.60
C GLN A 53 10.70 7.32 -11.98
N HIS A 54 10.54 7.97 -10.83
CA HIS A 54 11.64 8.66 -10.15
C HIS A 54 12.71 7.67 -9.68
N TYR A 55 12.31 6.50 -9.17
CA TYR A 55 13.21 5.47 -8.71
C TYR A 55 14.10 4.97 -9.87
N VAL A 56 13.50 4.62 -11.01
CA VAL A 56 14.24 4.09 -12.17
C VAL A 56 15.06 5.17 -12.88
N SER A 57 14.53 6.39 -13.02
CA SER A 57 15.20 7.44 -13.80
C SER A 57 16.24 8.25 -13.03
N GLN A 58 16.07 8.40 -11.71
CA GLN A 58 16.94 9.24 -10.88
C GLN A 58 17.74 8.40 -9.89
N TYR A 59 17.07 7.58 -9.07
CA TYR A 59 17.72 6.91 -7.95
C TYR A 59 18.63 5.75 -8.39
N GLN A 60 18.14 4.83 -9.22
CA GLN A 60 18.90 3.65 -9.67
C GLN A 60 20.21 4.03 -10.40
N PRO A 61 20.25 4.99 -11.35
CA PRO A 61 21.48 5.37 -12.01
C PRO A 61 22.50 5.98 -11.05
N LEU A 62 22.04 6.74 -10.05
CA LEU A 62 22.90 7.30 -9.00
C LEU A 62 23.48 6.20 -8.13
N MET A 63 22.67 5.24 -7.68
CA MET A 63 23.16 4.09 -6.92
C MET A 63 24.20 3.28 -7.70
N ARG A 64 23.97 3.03 -8.99
CA ARG A 64 24.98 2.39 -9.87
C ARG A 64 26.28 3.21 -9.94
N SER A 65 26.18 4.54 -10.05
CA SER A 65 27.36 5.40 -10.02
C SER A 65 28.07 5.35 -8.67
N TYR A 66 27.33 5.33 -7.57
CA TYR A 66 27.86 5.24 -6.22
C TYR A 66 28.62 3.93 -6.01
N HIS A 67 28.03 2.79 -6.37
CA HIS A 67 28.69 1.48 -6.30
C HIS A 67 29.96 1.42 -7.18
N ARG A 68 29.94 2.05 -8.36
CA ARG A 68 31.14 2.15 -9.21
C ARG A 68 32.27 2.92 -8.53
N LEU A 69 31.96 4.01 -7.84
CA LEU A 69 32.94 4.80 -7.11
C LEU A 69 33.45 4.05 -5.86
N LEU A 70 32.58 3.31 -5.15
CA LEU A 70 33.02 2.44 -4.05
C LEU A 70 33.97 1.35 -4.54
N ALA A 71 33.70 0.75 -5.71
CA ALA A 71 34.61 -0.21 -6.32
C ALA A 71 35.96 0.44 -6.71
N GLN A 72 35.97 1.70 -7.15
CA GLN A 72 37.22 2.44 -7.37
C GLN A 72 37.97 2.69 -6.05
N LEU A 73 37.26 3.04 -4.98
CA LEU A 73 37.86 3.25 -3.67
C LEU A 73 38.50 1.97 -3.14
N VAL A 74 37.79 0.84 -3.23
CA VAL A 74 38.32 -0.46 -2.79
C VAL A 74 39.62 -0.81 -3.52
N ARG A 75 39.66 -0.65 -4.85
CA ARG A 75 40.87 -0.89 -5.64
C ARG A 75 42.01 0.06 -5.26
N LEU A 76 41.71 1.34 -5.08
CA LEU A 76 42.71 2.33 -4.67
C LEU A 76 43.31 1.98 -3.29
N LEU A 77 42.47 1.55 -2.35
CA LEU A 77 42.92 1.15 -1.02
C LEU A 77 43.73 -0.16 -1.05
N ASP A 78 43.37 -1.13 -1.89
CA ASP A 78 44.14 -2.37 -2.13
C ASP A 78 45.52 -2.08 -2.75
N ASP A 79 45.56 -1.18 -3.74
CA ASP A 79 46.82 -0.69 -4.32
C ASP A 79 47.68 -0.02 -3.25
N ALA A 80 47.09 0.86 -2.43
CA ALA A 80 47.78 1.53 -1.34
C ALA A 80 48.31 0.54 -0.30
N TYR A 81 47.53 -0.48 0.07
CA TYR A 81 47.93 -1.55 0.99
C TYR A 81 49.22 -2.24 0.54
N SER A 82 49.39 -2.42 -0.78
CA SER A 82 50.53 -3.06 -1.42
C SER A 82 51.79 -2.18 -1.52
N VAL A 83 51.68 -0.86 -1.34
CA VAL A 83 52.81 0.09 -1.45
C VAL A 83 53.66 0.13 -0.16
N ARG A 84 54.98 0.11 -0.32
CA ARG A 84 55.93 0.31 0.80
C ARG A 84 55.76 1.70 1.40
N GLY A 85 55.32 1.77 2.66
CA GLY A 85 55.25 3.02 3.41
C GLY A 85 54.16 3.09 4.47
N LEU A 86 53.18 2.18 4.47
CA LEU A 86 52.14 2.10 5.51
C LEU A 86 52.61 1.30 6.74
N SER A 87 52.13 1.68 7.92
CA SER A 87 52.32 0.88 9.12
C SER A 87 51.39 -0.33 9.12
N ARG A 88 51.73 -1.37 9.89
CA ARG A 88 50.87 -2.56 10.04
C ARG A 88 49.46 -2.21 10.54
N HIS A 89 49.35 -1.23 11.43
CA HIS A 89 48.08 -0.74 11.96
C HIS A 89 47.27 0.02 10.90
N ASP A 90 47.92 0.82 10.03
CA ASP A 90 47.23 1.46 8.90
C ASP A 90 46.74 0.42 7.88
N GLN A 91 47.52 -0.64 7.65
CA GLN A 91 47.13 -1.78 6.82
C GLN A 91 45.90 -2.53 7.37
N GLU A 92 45.82 -2.75 8.68
CA GLU A 92 44.66 -3.34 9.34
C GLU A 92 43.40 -2.47 9.17
N LYS A 93 43.53 -1.14 9.32
CA LYS A 93 42.44 -0.20 9.04
C LYS A 93 41.97 -0.28 7.60
N ILE A 94 42.90 -0.28 6.65
CA ILE A 94 42.57 -0.41 5.23
C ILE A 94 41.82 -1.72 4.97
N SER A 95 42.30 -2.86 5.48
CA SER A 95 41.61 -4.15 5.33
C SER A 95 40.19 -4.11 5.91
N HIS A 96 40.00 -3.53 7.09
CA HIS A 96 38.68 -3.38 7.70
C HIS A 96 37.73 -2.54 6.83
N ILE A 97 38.22 -1.41 6.28
CA ILE A 97 37.44 -0.56 5.39
C ILE A 97 37.10 -1.30 4.09
N ILE A 98 38.06 -1.98 3.47
CA ILE A 98 37.83 -2.78 2.26
C ILE A 98 36.76 -3.85 2.52
N CYS A 99 36.80 -4.54 3.67
CA CYS A 99 35.79 -5.53 4.02
C CYS A 99 34.41 -4.88 4.24
N SER A 100 34.32 -3.82 5.05
CA SER A 100 33.04 -3.13 5.33
C SER A 100 32.38 -2.52 4.09
N VAL A 101 33.17 -1.98 3.16
CA VAL A 101 32.67 -1.42 1.89
C VAL A 101 32.39 -2.53 0.87
N GLY A 102 33.24 -3.57 0.86
CA GLY A 102 33.15 -4.71 -0.05
C GLY A 102 31.83 -5.46 0.06
N THR A 103 31.31 -5.66 1.27
CA THR A 103 30.02 -6.34 1.49
C THR A 103 28.86 -5.68 0.75
N VAL A 104 28.87 -4.35 0.60
CA VAL A 104 27.80 -3.58 -0.06
C VAL A 104 27.83 -3.75 -1.59
N ILE A 105 29.00 -4.01 -2.17
CA ILE A 105 29.18 -4.06 -3.64
C ILE A 105 29.34 -5.46 -4.20
N ILE A 106 29.60 -6.48 -3.36
CA ILE A 106 29.91 -7.84 -3.81
C ILE A 106 28.67 -8.69 -4.15
N GLY A 107 27.55 -8.48 -3.46
CA GLY A 107 26.34 -9.27 -3.66
C GLY A 107 25.82 -9.24 -5.10
N ASP A 108 25.83 -8.06 -5.73
CA ASP A 108 25.29 -7.82 -7.07
C ASP A 108 26.37 -7.76 -8.17
N SER A 109 27.64 -8.05 -7.87
CA SER A 109 28.74 -7.82 -8.81
C SER A 109 29.37 -9.10 -9.37
N ASP A 110 29.44 -9.19 -10.70
CA ASP A 110 30.22 -10.19 -11.42
C ASP A 110 31.73 -9.88 -11.45
N ALA A 111 32.16 -8.81 -10.78
CA ALA A 111 33.55 -8.37 -10.76
C ALA A 111 34.42 -9.32 -9.94
N ALA A 112 35.00 -10.31 -10.64
CA ALA A 112 35.89 -11.31 -10.05
C ALA A 112 37.10 -10.69 -9.32
N ASP A 113 37.53 -9.51 -9.72
CA ASP A 113 38.58 -8.76 -9.04
C ASP A 113 38.15 -8.25 -7.66
N LEU A 114 36.96 -7.68 -7.52
CA LEU A 114 36.45 -7.18 -6.23
C LEU A 114 36.23 -8.33 -5.23
N LYS A 115 35.67 -9.46 -5.70
CA LYS A 115 35.51 -10.67 -4.89
C LYS A 115 36.86 -11.19 -4.39
N ARG A 116 37.90 -11.17 -5.23
CA ARG A 116 39.26 -11.56 -4.85
C ARG A 116 39.85 -10.61 -3.80
N ILE A 117 39.76 -9.30 -4.03
CA ILE A 117 40.26 -8.28 -3.08
C ILE A 117 39.59 -8.50 -1.71
N TYR A 118 38.27 -8.63 -1.68
CA TYR A 118 37.53 -8.86 -0.43
C TYR A 118 37.96 -10.12 0.32
N ARG A 119 38.11 -11.26 -0.38
CA ARG A 119 38.61 -12.50 0.23
C ARG A 119 40.03 -12.33 0.77
N MET A 120 40.89 -11.58 0.08
CA MET A 120 42.27 -11.33 0.52
C MET A 120 42.34 -10.57 1.84
N HIS A 121 41.44 -9.61 2.07
CA HIS A 121 41.38 -8.81 3.29
C HIS A 121 40.61 -9.47 4.45
N GLY A 122 40.20 -10.74 4.30
CA GLY A 122 39.54 -11.53 5.36
C GLY A 122 38.03 -11.66 5.23
N GLY A 123 37.44 -11.24 4.11
CA GLY A 123 36.02 -11.41 3.79
C GLY A 123 35.69 -12.84 3.37
N ALA A 124 35.64 -13.78 4.31
CA ALA A 124 35.27 -15.17 4.06
C ALA A 124 33.89 -15.47 4.67
N ASP A 125 32.80 -15.29 3.89
CA ASP A 125 31.51 -15.96 4.15
C ASP A 125 30.40 -15.83 3.06
N VAL A 126 30.72 -15.60 1.77
CA VAL A 126 29.65 -15.32 0.76
C VAL A 126 29.33 -16.50 -0.17
N ASP A 127 30.08 -17.61 -0.11
CA ASP A 127 29.85 -18.80 -0.96
C ASP A 127 29.36 -20.05 -0.18
N ALA A 128 29.03 -19.92 1.11
CA ALA A 128 28.67 -21.06 1.96
C ALA A 128 27.16 -21.35 2.08
N ALA A 129 26.30 -20.63 1.34
CA ALA A 129 24.85 -20.69 1.49
C ALA A 129 24.12 -21.22 0.25
N GLU A 130 24.55 -22.35 -0.32
CA GLU A 130 23.67 -23.20 -1.14
C GLU A 130 23.95 -24.68 -0.82
N GLY A 131 23.16 -25.24 0.10
CA GLY A 131 23.12 -26.67 0.42
C GLY A 131 21.67 -27.10 0.72
N PRO A 132 21.24 -28.32 0.36
CA PRO A 132 19.83 -28.66 0.14
C PRO A 132 19.05 -28.85 1.44
N GLN A 133 17.77 -28.42 1.41
CA GLN A 133 16.75 -28.75 2.40
C GLN A 133 16.49 -30.26 2.38
N ASP A 134 16.41 -30.88 3.57
CA ASP A 134 15.92 -32.24 3.72
C ASP A 134 14.79 -32.27 4.77
N ASP A 135 13.71 -32.93 4.36
CA ASP A 135 12.43 -33.10 5.02
C ASP A 135 12.51 -33.99 6.28
N PHE A 136 11.62 -33.79 7.25
CA PHE A 136 11.13 -34.90 8.07
C PHE A 136 9.71 -34.64 8.61
N GLU A 137 8.75 -35.37 8.05
CA GLU A 137 7.38 -35.57 8.51
C GLU A 137 7.27 -36.71 9.55
N ALA A 138 6.05 -36.84 10.09
CA ALA A 138 5.43 -37.95 10.86
C ALA A 138 5.58 -37.87 12.40
N SER A 139 4.52 -37.67 13.20
CA SER A 139 3.15 -38.23 13.34
C SER A 139 3.05 -39.30 14.43
N GLU A 140 1.86 -39.34 15.02
CA GLU A 140 1.25 -40.37 15.88
C GLU A 140 1.53 -40.31 17.39
N GLN A 141 0.47 -40.12 18.19
CA GLN A 141 -0.21 -41.27 18.83
C GLN A 141 -1.49 -40.84 19.55
N GLU A 142 -2.61 -41.37 19.06
CA GLU A 142 -3.89 -41.47 19.76
C GLU A 142 -3.90 -42.76 20.61
N ALA A 143 -4.41 -42.69 21.85
CA ALA A 143 -5.14 -43.78 22.52
C ALA A 143 -5.49 -43.39 23.98
N ASP A 144 -6.60 -42.67 24.20
CA ASP A 144 -7.46 -42.86 25.39
C ASP A 144 -8.76 -42.05 25.25
N SER A 145 -9.78 -42.57 24.54
CA SER A 145 -11.04 -41.82 24.34
C SER A 145 -12.26 -42.71 24.12
N ASP A 146 -12.54 -43.64 25.05
CA ASP A 146 -13.69 -44.55 24.82
C ASP A 146 -14.69 -44.71 25.98
N ARG A 147 -14.60 -43.90 27.05
CA ARG A 147 -15.62 -43.97 28.13
C ARG A 147 -16.19 -42.64 28.64
N HIS A 148 -15.67 -41.50 28.19
CA HIS A 148 -16.29 -40.17 28.42
C HIS A 148 -17.10 -39.64 27.23
N ALA A 149 -17.00 -40.28 26.06
CA ALA A 149 -17.63 -39.84 24.81
C ALA A 149 -19.17 -39.78 24.88
N SER A 150 -19.85 -40.77 25.45
CA SER A 150 -21.32 -40.85 25.26
C SER A 150 -22.15 -39.75 25.95
N THR A 151 -21.63 -39.07 26.98
CA THR A 151 -22.36 -38.00 27.69
C THR A 151 -21.94 -36.59 27.27
N GLU A 152 -20.70 -36.40 26.81
CA GLU A 152 -20.25 -35.14 26.17
C GLU A 152 -20.74 -35.01 24.73
N TYR A 153 -20.82 -36.09 23.96
CA TYR A 153 -21.34 -36.07 22.59
C TYR A 153 -22.80 -35.58 22.55
N ALA A 154 -23.65 -35.98 23.49
CA ALA A 154 -25.04 -35.53 23.53
C ALA A 154 -25.18 -34.02 23.82
N ARG A 155 -24.31 -33.45 24.68
CA ARG A 155 -24.27 -32.01 24.99
C ARG A 155 -23.61 -31.18 23.88
N GLU A 156 -22.59 -31.73 23.22
CA GLU A 156 -21.97 -31.14 22.03
C GLU A 156 -22.93 -31.11 20.84
N HIS A 157 -23.62 -32.20 20.51
CA HIS A 157 -24.55 -32.22 19.37
C HIS A 157 -25.75 -31.28 19.58
N ALA A 158 -26.24 -31.12 20.81
CA ALA A 158 -27.29 -30.16 21.13
C ALA A 158 -26.81 -28.69 21.06
N SER A 159 -25.59 -28.40 21.52
CA SER A 159 -25.00 -27.06 21.44
C SER A 159 -24.50 -26.70 20.04
N LYS A 160 -24.00 -27.67 19.25
CA LYS A 160 -23.67 -27.55 17.83
C LYS A 160 -24.92 -27.33 16.97
N ARG A 161 -26.05 -28.01 17.25
CA ARG A 161 -27.34 -27.73 16.57
C ARG A 161 -27.90 -26.34 16.89
N LYS A 162 -27.81 -25.87 18.14
CA LYS A 162 -28.21 -24.49 18.51
C LYS A 162 -27.26 -23.42 17.92
N LYS A 163 -25.95 -23.67 17.85
CA LYS A 163 -24.97 -22.81 17.14
C LYS A 163 -25.23 -22.80 15.63
N SER A 164 -25.57 -23.94 15.03
CA SER A 164 -25.90 -24.09 13.61
C SER A 164 -27.22 -23.41 13.24
N ALA A 165 -28.29 -23.56 14.03
CA ALA A 165 -29.56 -22.88 13.76
C ALA A 165 -29.46 -21.35 13.91
N LYS A 166 -28.67 -20.86 14.88
CA LYS A 166 -28.40 -19.42 15.06
C LYS A 166 -27.46 -18.86 13.98
N ALA A 167 -26.49 -19.66 13.51
CA ALA A 167 -25.63 -19.32 12.38
C ALA A 167 -26.45 -19.26 11.08
N ALA A 168 -27.27 -20.27 10.80
CA ALA A 168 -28.14 -20.31 9.63
C ALA A 168 -29.19 -19.18 9.63
N ALA A 169 -29.77 -18.84 10.79
CA ALA A 169 -30.66 -17.68 10.89
C ALA A 169 -29.93 -16.35 10.67
N LYS A 170 -28.68 -16.22 11.13
CA LYS A 170 -27.84 -15.04 10.88
C LYS A 170 -27.42 -14.95 9.41
N GLU A 171 -27.09 -16.08 8.80
CA GLU A 171 -26.68 -16.21 7.41
C GLU A 171 -27.84 -15.96 6.45
N ALA A 172 -29.04 -16.50 6.73
CA ALA A 172 -30.26 -16.19 6.01
C ALA A 172 -30.62 -14.71 6.10
N LYS A 173 -30.48 -14.10 7.29
CA LYS A 173 -30.70 -12.67 7.48
C LYS A 173 -29.66 -11.83 6.74
N GLN A 174 -28.39 -12.26 6.72
CA GLN A 174 -27.34 -11.62 5.93
C GLN A 174 -27.61 -11.74 4.42
N GLN A 175 -28.06 -12.90 3.94
CA GLN A 175 -28.43 -13.11 2.54
C GLN A 175 -29.64 -12.27 2.13
N GLU A 176 -30.68 -12.22 2.95
CA GLU A 176 -31.85 -11.38 2.72
C GLU A 176 -31.46 -9.89 2.69
N GLU A 177 -30.57 -9.47 3.60
CA GLU A 177 -30.06 -8.10 3.61
C GLU A 177 -29.13 -7.79 2.42
N LEU A 178 -28.30 -8.73 1.96
CA LEU A 178 -27.48 -8.59 0.74
C LEU A 178 -28.34 -8.52 -0.52
N GLN A 179 -29.42 -9.30 -0.57
CA GLN A 179 -30.39 -9.23 -1.66
C GLN A 179 -31.09 -7.86 -1.66
N ASN A 180 -31.53 -7.38 -0.50
CA ASN A 180 -32.07 -6.02 -0.36
C ASN A 180 -31.05 -4.94 -0.74
N ALA A 181 -29.75 -5.15 -0.45
CA ALA A 181 -28.66 -4.24 -0.85
C ALA A 181 -28.50 -4.18 -2.37
N SER A 182 -28.51 -5.34 -3.03
CA SER A 182 -28.48 -5.41 -4.49
C SER A 182 -29.75 -4.84 -5.13
N GLN A 183 -30.91 -4.96 -4.46
CA GLN A 183 -32.17 -4.37 -4.92
C GLN A 183 -32.14 -2.85 -4.83
N SER A 184 -31.60 -2.26 -3.76
CA SER A 184 -31.53 -0.79 -3.66
C SER A 184 -30.60 -0.17 -4.71
N VAL A 185 -29.45 -0.79 -4.99
CA VAL A 185 -28.55 -0.35 -6.06
C VAL A 185 -29.25 -0.41 -7.42
N ARG A 186 -29.98 -1.49 -7.70
CA ARG A 186 -30.81 -1.62 -8.91
C ARG A 186 -31.95 -0.61 -8.98
N GLU A 187 -32.59 -0.31 -7.86
CA GLU A 187 -33.69 0.66 -7.82
C GLU A 187 -33.21 2.08 -8.12
N VAL A 188 -32.09 2.49 -7.51
CA VAL A 188 -31.43 3.77 -7.79
C VAL A 188 -30.99 3.81 -9.26
N TYR A 189 -30.31 2.76 -9.74
CA TYR A 189 -29.92 2.65 -11.15
C TYR A 189 -31.11 2.73 -12.11
N ARG A 190 -32.20 2.01 -11.85
CA ARG A 190 -33.40 2.03 -12.69
C ARG A 190 -34.05 3.41 -12.75
N LYS A 191 -34.09 4.12 -11.62
CA LYS A 191 -34.58 5.52 -11.56
C LYS A 191 -33.70 6.45 -12.38
N LEU A 192 -32.37 6.33 -12.24
CA LEU A 192 -31.39 7.11 -13.00
C LEU A 192 -31.48 6.84 -14.51
N ALA A 193 -31.50 5.57 -14.90
CA ALA A 193 -31.61 5.13 -16.28
C ALA A 193 -32.92 5.62 -16.92
N SER A 194 -34.02 5.61 -16.18
CA SER A 194 -35.31 6.12 -16.67
C SER A 194 -35.33 7.65 -16.82
N ALA A 195 -34.59 8.40 -15.99
CA ALA A 195 -34.52 9.86 -16.06
C ALA A 195 -33.54 10.38 -17.13
N LEU A 196 -32.50 9.60 -17.42
CA LEU A 196 -31.41 9.95 -18.35
C LEU A 196 -31.50 9.30 -19.73
N HIS A 197 -32.59 8.62 -20.07
CA HIS A 197 -32.67 7.85 -21.30
C HIS A 197 -32.47 8.73 -22.56
N PRO A 198 -31.35 8.58 -23.31
CA PRO A 198 -30.98 9.51 -24.38
C PRO A 198 -32.00 9.59 -25.53
N ASP A 199 -32.70 8.48 -25.82
CA ASP A 199 -33.69 8.41 -26.91
C ASP A 199 -34.96 9.24 -26.66
N ARG A 200 -35.19 9.74 -25.45
CA ARG A 200 -36.36 10.57 -25.13
C ARG A 200 -36.10 12.06 -25.28
N GLU A 201 -34.85 12.49 -25.49
CA GLU A 201 -34.49 13.90 -25.62
C GLU A 201 -34.49 14.36 -27.08
N GLN A 202 -35.22 15.43 -27.40
CA GLN A 202 -35.26 16.01 -28.75
C GLN A 202 -34.11 17.01 -29.01
N ASP A 203 -33.60 17.67 -27.97
CA ASP A 203 -32.47 18.61 -28.07
C ASP A 203 -31.13 17.88 -28.23
N PRO A 204 -30.35 18.15 -29.30
CA PRO A 204 -29.03 17.56 -29.52
C PRO A 204 -28.03 17.78 -28.38
N LEU A 205 -28.05 18.95 -27.73
CA LEU A 205 -27.09 19.29 -26.67
C LEU A 205 -27.41 18.56 -25.36
N GLU A 206 -28.68 18.53 -24.97
CA GLU A 206 -29.13 17.77 -23.80
C GLU A 206 -28.98 16.25 -24.01
N ARG A 207 -29.15 15.75 -25.23
CA ARG A 207 -28.87 14.34 -25.55
C ARG A 207 -27.41 13.95 -25.32
N LEU A 208 -26.46 14.81 -25.71
CA LEU A 208 -25.03 14.60 -25.42
C LEU A 208 -24.75 14.61 -23.92
N ARG A 209 -25.32 15.57 -23.19
CA ARG A 209 -25.18 15.68 -21.74
C ARG A 209 -25.73 14.44 -21.02
N LYS A 210 -26.94 13.99 -21.36
CA LYS A 210 -27.55 12.78 -20.78
C LYS A 210 -26.82 11.51 -21.15
N THR A 211 -26.28 11.42 -22.37
CA THR A 211 -25.43 10.29 -22.77
C THR A 211 -24.18 10.19 -21.89
N ALA A 212 -23.49 11.32 -21.64
CA ALA A 212 -22.32 11.35 -20.76
C ALA A 212 -22.68 11.00 -19.29
N LEU A 213 -23.82 11.49 -18.80
CA LEU A 213 -24.30 11.14 -17.46
C LEU A 213 -24.70 9.65 -17.36
N MET A 214 -25.35 9.10 -18.37
CA MET A 214 -25.74 7.68 -18.42
C MET A 214 -24.51 6.77 -18.44
N GLN A 215 -23.45 7.15 -19.17
CA GLN A 215 -22.17 6.43 -19.13
C GLN A 215 -21.58 6.41 -17.70
N ARG A 216 -21.62 7.54 -16.98
CA ARG A 216 -21.19 7.60 -15.58
C ARG A 216 -22.04 6.72 -14.67
N VAL A 217 -23.36 6.68 -14.89
CA VAL A 217 -24.30 5.81 -14.15
C VAL A 217 -23.99 4.33 -14.38
N ASN A 218 -23.71 3.93 -15.63
CA ASN A 218 -23.32 2.55 -15.94
C ASN A 218 -22.00 2.17 -15.27
N ILE A 219 -20.97 3.03 -15.32
CA ILE A 219 -19.69 2.79 -14.66
C ILE A 219 -19.87 2.62 -13.15
N ALA A 220 -20.69 3.48 -12.52
CA ALA A 220 -20.97 3.38 -11.09
C ALA A 220 -21.73 2.08 -10.77
N TYR A 221 -22.71 1.70 -11.59
CA TYR A 221 -23.47 0.45 -11.40
C TYR A 221 -22.61 -0.81 -11.55
N ASP A 222 -21.74 -0.85 -12.57
CA ASP A 222 -20.83 -1.98 -12.80
C ASP A 222 -19.85 -2.16 -11.62
N LYS A 223 -19.39 -1.04 -11.05
CA LYS A 223 -18.56 -1.03 -9.83
C LYS A 223 -19.35 -1.24 -8.53
N LYS A 224 -20.67 -1.47 -8.62
CA LYS A 224 -21.60 -1.52 -7.47
C LYS A 224 -21.47 -0.29 -6.57
N ASP A 225 -21.11 0.85 -7.14
CA ASP A 225 -20.84 2.09 -6.46
C ASP A 225 -22.15 2.83 -6.11
N LEU A 226 -22.77 2.46 -4.99
CA LEU A 226 -23.95 3.15 -4.47
C LEU A 226 -23.71 4.64 -4.23
N LEU A 227 -22.56 5.05 -3.69
CA LEU A 227 -22.27 6.46 -3.48
C LEU A 227 -22.26 7.23 -4.82
N GLY A 228 -21.54 6.72 -5.82
CA GLY A 228 -21.48 7.33 -7.14
C GLY A 228 -22.86 7.41 -7.82
N LEU A 229 -23.71 6.39 -7.63
CA LEU A 229 -25.09 6.43 -8.10
C LEU A 229 -25.92 7.50 -7.37
N LEU A 230 -25.77 7.65 -6.05
CA LEU A 230 -26.45 8.70 -5.29
C LEU A 230 -25.95 10.11 -5.66
N GLU A 231 -24.64 10.29 -5.87
CA GLU A 231 -24.04 11.54 -6.34
C GLU A 231 -24.60 11.94 -7.71
N LEU A 232 -24.65 10.98 -8.64
CA LEU A 232 -25.24 11.17 -9.96
C LEU A 232 -26.72 11.51 -9.84
N GLN A 233 -27.47 10.84 -8.96
CA GLN A 233 -28.87 11.15 -8.73
C GLN A 233 -29.06 12.61 -8.33
N LEU A 234 -28.23 13.16 -7.45
CA LEU A 234 -28.29 14.59 -7.11
C LEU A 234 -27.92 15.52 -8.27
N GLU A 235 -26.89 15.16 -9.04
CA GLU A 235 -26.43 15.95 -10.20
C GLU A 235 -27.51 16.02 -11.30
N ILE A 236 -28.25 14.93 -11.49
CA ILE A 236 -29.29 14.76 -12.52
C ILE A 236 -30.60 15.41 -12.08
N GLU A 237 -30.99 15.20 -10.82
CA GLU A 237 -32.32 15.56 -10.36
C GLU A 237 -32.47 17.06 -10.08
N GLN A 238 -31.40 17.86 -9.93
CA GLN A 238 -31.50 19.25 -9.40
C GLN A 238 -32.43 19.33 -8.17
N ILE A 239 -32.50 18.23 -7.40
CA ILE A 239 -33.53 18.05 -6.39
C ILE A 239 -33.05 18.63 -5.07
N ASP A 240 -33.92 19.51 -4.59
CA ASP A 240 -33.94 20.21 -3.34
C ASP A 240 -33.55 19.31 -2.14
N GLN A 241 -32.69 19.83 -1.26
CA GLN A 241 -32.16 19.20 -0.04
C GLN A 241 -33.26 18.53 0.83
N SER A 242 -34.50 19.02 0.68
CA SER A 242 -35.72 18.49 1.28
C SER A 242 -35.99 17.01 0.98
N ARG A 243 -35.69 16.49 -0.24
CA ARG A 243 -35.93 15.07 -0.56
C ARG A 243 -34.92 14.12 0.08
N ILE A 244 -33.64 14.50 0.14
CA ILE A 244 -32.61 13.74 0.86
C ILE A 244 -32.98 13.65 2.34
N ASN A 245 -33.41 14.78 2.91
CA ASN A 245 -33.85 14.85 4.29
C ASN A 245 -35.16 14.08 4.55
N SER A 246 -36.00 13.87 3.51
CA SER A 246 -37.24 13.07 3.59
C SER A 246 -37.04 11.55 3.41
N LEU A 247 -35.82 11.09 3.17
CA LEU A 247 -35.52 9.65 3.10
C LEU A 247 -35.92 8.98 4.42
N SER A 248 -36.70 7.90 4.34
CA SER A 248 -37.12 7.16 5.51
C SER A 248 -35.92 6.58 6.28
N GLU A 249 -36.03 6.44 7.60
CA GLU A 249 -34.99 5.81 8.42
C GLU A 249 -34.57 4.43 7.91
N GLN A 250 -35.52 3.67 7.35
CA GLN A 250 -35.27 2.34 6.80
C GLN A 250 -34.31 2.41 5.60
N HIS A 251 -34.48 3.37 4.69
CA HIS A 251 -33.55 3.56 3.56
C HIS A 251 -32.19 4.07 4.03
N LEU A 252 -32.13 4.97 5.02
CA LEU A 252 -30.85 5.46 5.56
C LEU A 252 -30.05 4.37 6.24
N ARG A 253 -30.69 3.48 7.01
CA ARG A 253 -30.03 2.31 7.61
C ARG A 253 -29.50 1.36 6.56
N HIS A 254 -30.28 1.14 5.52
CA HIS A 254 -29.92 0.29 4.40
C HIS A 254 -28.71 0.83 3.62
N TYR A 255 -28.73 2.10 3.25
CA TYR A 255 -27.60 2.75 2.59
C TYR A 255 -26.36 2.79 3.48
N SER A 256 -26.52 3.06 4.78
CA SER A 256 -25.40 3.02 5.73
C SER A 256 -24.73 1.66 5.78
N LYS A 257 -25.50 0.56 5.64
CA LYS A 257 -24.93 -0.78 5.56
C LYS A 257 -24.07 -0.96 4.31
N VAL A 258 -24.61 -0.64 3.13
CA VAL A 258 -23.88 -0.76 1.85
C VAL A 258 -22.63 0.11 1.85
N LEU A 259 -22.71 1.35 2.35
CA LEU A 259 -21.55 2.25 2.47
C LEU A 259 -20.49 1.70 3.44
N THR A 260 -20.90 0.96 4.47
CA THR A 260 -19.96 0.31 5.40
C THR A 260 -19.22 -0.84 4.72
N GLU A 261 -19.93 -1.66 3.93
CA GLU A 261 -19.33 -2.75 3.13
C GLU A 261 -18.33 -2.18 2.12
N GLN A 262 -18.72 -1.15 1.36
CA GLN A 262 -17.82 -0.46 0.43
C GLN A 262 -16.60 0.19 1.11
N SER A 263 -16.77 0.77 2.30
CA SER A 263 -15.66 1.29 3.11
C SER A 263 -14.72 0.18 3.59
N ALA A 264 -15.21 -1.04 3.78
CA ALA A 264 -14.34 -2.19 4.05
C ALA A 264 -13.57 -2.59 2.79
N GLU A 265 -14.24 -2.74 1.64
CA GLU A 265 -13.61 -3.09 0.36
C GLU A 265 -12.52 -2.08 -0.04
N LEU A 266 -12.79 -0.76 0.07
CA LEU A 266 -11.79 0.27 -0.24
C LEU A 266 -10.59 0.22 0.71
N ARG A 267 -10.81 -0.08 2.00
CA ARG A 267 -9.69 -0.22 2.95
C ARG A 267 -8.84 -1.44 2.63
N ASP A 268 -9.46 -2.54 2.24
CA ASP A 268 -8.74 -3.76 1.85
C ASP A 268 -7.94 -3.52 0.56
N GLU A 269 -8.50 -2.80 -0.43
CA GLU A 269 -7.77 -2.41 -1.64
C GLU A 269 -6.58 -1.50 -1.32
N ILE A 270 -6.77 -0.47 -0.48
CA ILE A 270 -5.69 0.44 -0.05
C ILE A 270 -4.59 -0.35 0.67
N ALA A 271 -4.97 -1.24 1.59
CA ALA A 271 -4.03 -2.08 2.33
C ALA A 271 -3.25 -3.02 1.40
N GLY A 272 -3.91 -3.58 0.38
CA GLY A 272 -3.27 -4.38 -0.66
C GLY A 272 -2.21 -3.60 -1.45
N LEU A 273 -2.57 -2.40 -1.94
CA LEU A 273 -1.62 -1.53 -2.67
C LEU A 273 -0.44 -1.10 -1.79
N GLU A 274 -0.71 -0.76 -0.53
CA GLU A 274 0.32 -0.39 0.43
C GLU A 274 1.26 -1.56 0.71
N ALA A 275 0.73 -2.77 0.93
CA ALA A 275 1.52 -3.97 1.17
C ALA A 275 2.38 -4.33 -0.05
N GLU A 276 1.82 -4.30 -1.27
CA GLU A 276 2.57 -4.52 -2.50
C GLU A 276 3.71 -3.51 -2.64
N PHE A 277 3.44 -2.23 -2.40
CA PHE A 277 4.44 -1.18 -2.45
C PHE A 277 5.56 -1.41 -1.43
N ARG A 278 5.21 -1.75 -0.19
CA ARG A 278 6.18 -2.08 0.87
C ARG A 278 7.07 -3.24 0.49
N MET A 279 6.49 -4.33 -0.01
CA MET A 279 7.25 -5.50 -0.45
C MET A 279 8.20 -5.15 -1.59
N ARG A 280 7.70 -4.43 -2.60
CA ARG A 280 8.48 -4.08 -3.80
C ARG A 280 9.70 -3.20 -3.50
N PHE A 281 9.62 -2.34 -2.49
CA PHE A 281 10.70 -1.42 -2.10
C PHE A 281 11.32 -1.75 -0.74
N ASN A 282 11.05 -2.94 -0.19
CA ASN A 282 11.62 -3.48 1.05
C ASN A 282 11.46 -2.58 2.29
N PHE A 283 10.29 -1.94 2.45
CA PHE A 283 9.98 -1.18 3.66
C PHE A 283 9.45 -2.08 4.79
N ASP A 284 9.75 -1.74 6.05
CA ASP A 284 9.24 -2.44 7.24
C ASP A 284 7.72 -2.29 7.34
N GLN A 285 7.02 -3.36 7.78
CA GLN A 285 5.59 -3.37 8.06
C GLN A 285 5.18 -2.41 9.19
N LYS A 286 6.09 -2.07 10.12
CA LYS A 286 5.78 -1.19 11.26
C LYS A 286 5.89 0.30 10.95
N GLU A 287 6.55 0.68 9.87
CA GLU A 287 6.72 2.08 9.50
C GLU A 287 5.39 2.66 9.02
N ALA A 288 5.05 3.89 9.45
CA ALA A 288 3.84 4.56 9.00
C ALA A 288 4.01 4.98 7.53
N MET A 289 3.17 4.46 6.64
CA MET A 289 3.28 4.71 5.22
C MET A 289 2.09 5.48 4.67
N SER A 290 2.38 6.53 3.91
CA SER A 290 1.40 7.25 3.11
C SER A 290 2.02 7.61 1.77
N PRO A 291 1.21 7.92 0.74
CA PRO A 291 1.71 8.32 -0.57
C PRO A 291 2.73 9.47 -0.52
N ALA A 292 2.45 10.48 0.30
CA ALA A 292 3.31 11.65 0.46
C ALA A 292 4.65 11.30 1.13
N LEU A 293 4.62 10.44 2.16
CA LEU A 293 5.82 9.99 2.84
C LEU A 293 6.69 9.14 1.91
N ALA A 294 6.13 8.17 1.20
CA ALA A 294 6.86 7.31 0.26
C ALA A 294 7.68 8.13 -0.76
N MET A 295 7.03 9.11 -1.41
CA MET A 295 7.71 10.02 -2.32
C MET A 295 8.79 10.88 -1.63
N ARG A 296 8.55 11.31 -0.38
CA ARG A 296 9.53 12.08 0.41
C ARG A 296 10.77 11.25 0.72
N HIS A 297 10.62 9.99 1.15
CA HIS A 297 11.73 9.09 1.44
C HIS A 297 12.60 8.89 0.20
N LEU A 298 11.99 8.59 -0.95
CA LEU A 298 12.75 8.43 -2.20
C LEU A 298 13.52 9.68 -2.61
N LYS A 299 12.89 10.87 -2.49
CA LYS A 299 13.56 12.14 -2.79
C LYS A 299 14.71 12.43 -1.85
N SER A 300 14.55 12.13 -0.55
CA SER A 300 15.64 12.26 0.43
C SER A 300 16.78 11.31 0.08
N ALA A 301 16.49 10.01 -0.09
CA ALA A 301 17.49 9.02 -0.44
C ALA A 301 18.24 9.39 -1.73
N THR A 302 17.54 9.95 -2.72
CA THR A 302 18.17 10.45 -3.95
C THR A 302 19.13 11.61 -3.68
N LYS A 303 18.77 12.55 -2.81
CA LYS A 303 19.63 13.66 -2.39
C LYS A 303 20.85 13.14 -1.63
N ASP A 304 20.64 12.23 -0.70
CA ASP A 304 21.69 11.66 0.17
C ASP A 304 22.73 10.91 -0.67
N VAL A 305 22.27 10.08 -1.62
CA VAL A 305 23.17 9.37 -2.55
C VAL A 305 23.98 10.36 -3.41
N ARG A 306 23.39 11.48 -3.87
CA ARG A 306 24.16 12.51 -4.61
C ARG A 306 25.24 13.14 -3.73
N GLN A 307 24.92 13.43 -2.48
CA GLN A 307 25.89 13.98 -1.53
C GLN A 307 27.03 12.98 -1.27
N ASN A 308 26.69 11.71 -1.06
CA ASN A 308 27.66 10.63 -0.90
C ASN A 308 28.54 10.44 -2.13
N ILE A 309 27.98 10.53 -3.34
CA ILE A 309 28.76 10.49 -4.59
C ILE A 309 29.76 11.64 -4.64
N ASN A 310 29.35 12.86 -4.27
CA ASN A 310 30.24 14.02 -4.32
C ASN A 310 31.35 13.94 -3.26
N ALA A 311 31.02 13.51 -2.05
CA ALA A 311 31.99 13.25 -1.00
C ALA A 311 33.01 12.19 -1.46
N LEU A 312 32.52 11.04 -1.93
CA LEU A 312 33.36 9.93 -2.38
C LEU A 312 34.25 10.29 -3.57
N LYS A 313 33.77 11.11 -4.52
CA LYS A 313 34.63 11.66 -5.59
C LYS A 313 35.76 12.53 -5.05
N SER A 314 35.48 13.31 -4.01
CA SER A 314 36.47 14.19 -3.38
C SER A 314 37.50 13.36 -2.61
N ASP A 315 37.05 12.32 -1.91
CA ASP A 315 37.93 11.36 -1.22
C ASP A 315 38.84 10.61 -2.19
N LEU A 316 38.28 10.12 -3.31
CA LEU A 316 39.05 9.43 -4.36
C LEU A 316 40.19 10.30 -4.91
N LEU A 317 39.93 11.59 -5.18
CA LEU A 317 40.96 12.53 -5.62
C LEU A 317 42.00 12.80 -4.53
N ALA A 318 41.57 12.95 -3.27
CA ALA A 318 42.50 13.17 -2.16
C ALA A 318 43.40 11.95 -1.93
N PHE A 319 42.87 10.74 -2.11
CA PHE A 319 43.59 9.49 -1.84
C PHE A 319 44.57 9.08 -2.95
N GLU A 320 44.67 9.82 -4.05
CA GLU A 320 45.80 9.65 -4.99
C GLU A 320 47.17 9.91 -4.30
N ASP A 321 47.21 10.73 -3.26
CA ASP A 321 48.40 10.90 -2.40
C ASP A 321 48.31 10.04 -1.14
N ILE A 322 49.25 9.11 -1.00
CA ILE A 322 49.36 8.22 0.16
C ILE A 322 49.51 8.98 1.50
N LYS A 323 50.00 10.21 1.50
CA LYS A 323 50.04 11.05 2.71
C LYS A 323 48.65 11.40 3.20
N ASN A 324 47.71 11.67 2.28
CA ASN A 324 46.33 11.97 2.61
C ASN A 324 45.59 10.74 3.11
N ILE A 325 45.86 9.56 2.53
CA ILE A 325 45.37 8.27 3.06
C ILE A 325 45.81 8.11 4.53
N LYS A 326 47.11 8.28 4.82
CA LYS A 326 47.62 8.18 6.19
C LYS A 326 47.00 9.21 7.14
N ALA A 327 46.81 10.45 6.69
CA ALA A 327 46.19 11.49 7.50
C ALA A 327 44.72 11.15 7.82
N TRP A 328 43.99 10.61 6.85
CA TRP A 328 42.62 10.15 7.02
C TRP A 328 42.52 8.94 7.98
N LEU A 329 43.41 7.96 7.83
CA LEU A 329 43.46 6.78 8.70
C LEU A 329 43.75 7.10 10.17
N LYS A 330 44.41 8.23 10.48
CA LYS A 330 44.61 8.70 11.86
C LYS A 330 43.29 9.03 12.56
N ASN A 331 42.31 9.53 11.82
CA ASN A 331 41.01 9.90 12.36
C ASN A 331 40.01 8.73 12.32
N TYR A 332 40.31 7.69 11.55
CA TYR A 332 39.50 6.47 11.46
C TYR A 332 39.81 5.52 12.63
N HIS A 333 38.76 5.06 13.32
CA HIS A 333 38.84 4.12 14.44
C HIS A 333 38.05 2.86 14.07
N ILE A 334 38.66 1.69 14.28
CA ILE A 334 38.04 0.37 14.09
C ILE A 334 37.42 -0.07 15.40
#